data_AF-U2JNN4-F1
#
_entry.id   AF-U2JNN4-F1
#
_cell.length_a   1.000
_cell.length_b   1.000
_cell.length_c   1.000
_cell.angle_alpha   90.00
_cell.angle_beta   90.00
_cell.angle_gamma   90.00
#
_symmetry.space_group_name_H-M   'P 1'
#
loop_
_entity.id
_entity.type
_entity.pdbx_description
1 polymer ?
#
loop_
_entity_poly.entity_id
_entity_poly.type
_entity_poly.pdbx_seq_one_letter_code
_entity_poly.pdbx_strand_id
1 'polypeptide(L)'
;MLKSGICQTDEKHFNKSIAFEDINYQLALDEDRDLIFNQFANFLNSFDPSVMIELSYINQLGRNEEMQSAIKIPDKQDGFDDIRLEFRD
;
A
#
# COMPACT_ATOMS: atom_id res chain seq x y z
N MET A 1 -1.08 -12.62 15.60
CA MET A 1 -0.45 -11.35 15.19
C MET A 1 -0.79 -10.29 16.22
N LEU A 2 0.19 -9.59 16.77
CA LEU A 2 -0.05 -8.52 17.75
C LEU A 2 -0.63 -7.28 17.04
N LYS A 3 -1.31 -6.40 17.79
CA LYS A 3 -1.76 -5.09 17.28
C LYS A 3 -0.61 -4.24 16.73
N SER A 4 0.62 -4.51 17.17
CA SER A 4 1.83 -3.90 16.63
C SER A 4 2.21 -4.38 15.23
N GLY A 5 1.50 -5.36 14.64
CA GLY A 5 1.88 -5.98 13.37
C GLY A 5 3.07 -6.93 13.47
N ILE A 6 3.59 -7.20 14.68
CA ILE A 6 4.67 -8.15 14.91
C ILE A 6 4.09 -9.55 15.14
N CYS A 7 4.70 -10.55 14.52
CA CYS A 7 4.41 -11.96 14.70
C CYS A 7 5.71 -12.74 14.83
N GLN A 8 5.89 -13.49 15.91
CA GLN A 8 7.03 -14.40 16.07
C GLN A 8 6.69 -15.73 15.39
N THR A 9 7.52 -16.17 14.44
CA THR A 9 7.28 -17.42 13.70
C THR A 9 8.01 -18.61 14.33
N ASP A 10 9.14 -18.37 14.98
CA ASP A 10 9.85 -19.32 15.85
C ASP A 10 10.71 -18.58 16.88
N GLU A 11 11.57 -19.27 17.63
CA GLU A 11 12.41 -18.68 18.67
C GLU A 11 13.30 -17.51 18.20
N LYS A 12 13.66 -17.46 16.91
CA LYS A 12 14.63 -16.51 16.34
C LYS A 12 14.07 -15.62 15.24
N HIS A 13 12.94 -15.97 14.65
CA HIS A 13 12.39 -15.26 13.50
C HIS A 13 11.12 -14.48 13.86
N PHE A 14 11.06 -13.26 13.34
CA PHE A 14 9.94 -12.33 13.53
C PHE A 14 9.52 -11.77 12.19
N ASN A 15 8.21 -11.72 11.95
CA ASN A 15 7.59 -10.98 10.88
C ASN A 15 7.05 -9.65 11.43
N LYS A 16 7.25 -8.57 10.68
CA LYS A 16 6.60 -7.29 10.92
C LYS A 16 5.82 -6.92 9.66
N SER A 17 4.51 -6.75 9.81
CA SER A 17 3.69 -6.10 8.78
C SER A 17 3.53 -4.62 9.10
N ILE A 18 3.72 -3.80 8.07
CA ILE A 18 3.58 -2.34 8.12
C ILE A 18 2.67 -1.97 6.96
N ALA A 19 1.60 -1.21 7.25
CA ALA A 19 0.78 -0.58 6.24
C ALA A 19 1.12 0.92 6.25
N PHE A 20 1.38 1.47 5.08
CA PHE A 20 1.57 2.91 4.88
C PHE A 20 0.91 3.30 3.56
N GLU A 21 0.24 4.44 3.56
CA GLU A 21 -0.34 5.05 2.37
C GLU A 21 0.47 6.31 2.09
N ASP A 22 1.28 6.28 1.04
CA ASP A 22 2.17 7.40 0.75
C ASP A 22 2.40 7.56 -0.77
N ILE A 23 1.91 8.68 -1.32
CA ILE A 23 2.18 9.12 -2.70
C ILE A 23 3.42 10.03 -2.78
N ASN A 24 4.00 10.40 -1.64
CA ASN A 24 4.96 11.50 -1.52
C ASN A 24 6.28 11.20 -2.20
N TYR A 25 6.71 9.94 -2.37
CA TYR A 25 7.98 9.68 -3.07
C TYR A 25 7.95 10.15 -4.55
N GLN A 26 6.81 10.05 -5.22
CA GLN A 26 6.66 10.53 -6.60
C GLN A 26 6.52 12.06 -6.68
N LEU A 27 5.97 12.68 -5.64
CA LEU A 27 5.74 14.13 -5.57
C LEU A 27 6.89 14.89 -4.86
N ALA A 28 7.82 14.16 -4.25
CA ALA A 28 8.95 14.70 -3.53
C ALA A 28 9.91 15.42 -4.47
N LEU A 29 10.56 16.46 -3.94
CA LEU A 29 11.64 17.14 -4.62
C LEU A 29 12.82 16.18 -4.82
N ASP A 30 13.68 16.46 -5.80
CA ASP A 30 14.82 15.58 -6.12
C ASP A 30 15.74 15.38 -4.90
N GLU A 31 15.98 16.44 -4.11
CA GLU A 31 16.78 16.37 -2.88
C GLU A 31 16.17 15.42 -1.84
N ASP A 32 14.85 15.44 -1.67
CA ASP A 32 14.14 14.57 -0.74
C ASP A 32 14.18 13.11 -1.22
N ARG A 33 14.06 12.88 -2.52
CA ARG A 33 14.15 11.54 -3.11
C ARG A 33 15.53 10.93 -2.92
N ASP A 34 16.59 11.72 -3.10
CA ASP A 34 17.97 11.32 -2.86
C ASP A 34 18.20 11.02 -1.37
N LEU A 35 17.65 11.84 -0.47
CA LEU A 35 17.72 11.60 0.97
C LEU A 35 17.07 10.26 1.34
N ILE A 36 15.84 10.01 0.86
CA ILE A 36 15.10 8.76 1.11
C ILE A 36 15.89 7.56 0.58
N PHE A 37 16.45 7.65 -0.63
CA PHE A 37 17.25 6.60 -1.22
C PHE A 37 18.49 6.28 -0.36
N ASN A 38 19.22 7.31 0.07
CA ASN A 38 20.41 7.13 0.91
C ASN A 38 20.07 6.53 2.28
N GLN A 39 18.97 6.93 2.89
CA GLN A 39 18.50 6.34 4.15
C GLN A 39 18.16 4.85 3.97
N PHE A 40 17.47 4.49 2.89
CA PHE A 40 17.14 3.10 2.60
C PHE A 40 18.40 2.25 2.33
N ALA A 41 19.36 2.78 1.57
CA ALA A 41 20.64 2.11 1.34
C ALA A 41 21.42 1.87 2.65
N ASN A 42 21.49 2.88 3.52
CA ASN A 42 22.13 2.75 4.83
C ASN A 42 21.45 1.71 5.73
N PHE A 43 20.11 1.65 5.69
CA PHE A 43 19.35 0.62 6.39
C PHE A 43 19.71 -0.79 5.90
N LEU A 44 19.74 -1.02 4.58
CA LEU A 44 20.13 -2.32 4.03
C LEU A 44 21.57 -2.69 4.39
N ASN A 45 22.48 -1.71 4.40
CA ASN A 45 23.88 -1.92 4.78
C ASN A 45 24.08 -2.10 6.29
N SER A 46 23.07 -1.83 7.12
CA SER A 46 23.16 -2.03 8.57
C SER A 46 23.08 -3.51 8.99
N PHE A 47 22.65 -4.38 8.08
CA PHE A 47 22.55 -5.81 8.34
C PHE A 47 23.91 -6.51 8.17
N ASP A 48 24.30 -7.28 9.17
CA ASP A 48 25.41 -8.23 9.08
C ASP A 48 24.99 -9.48 8.31
N PRO A 49 25.90 -10.20 7.62
CA PRO A 49 25.57 -11.42 6.87
C PRO A 49 24.88 -12.53 7.68
N SER A 50 24.94 -12.48 9.02
CA SER A 50 24.22 -13.40 9.90
C SER A 50 22.71 -13.13 10.00
N VAL A 51 22.22 -11.99 9.49
CA VAL A 51 20.80 -11.60 9.54
C VAL A 51 20.13 -11.91 8.20
N MET A 52 19.13 -12.77 8.23
CA MET A 52 18.25 -13.01 7.08
C MET A 52 17.08 -12.02 7.10
N ILE A 53 16.94 -11.25 6.03
CA ILE A 53 15.82 -10.33 5.81
C ILE A 53 15.12 -10.64 4.49
N GLU A 54 13.80 -10.66 4.51
CA GLU A 54 12.96 -10.73 3.32
C GLU A 54 11.96 -9.57 3.35
N LEU A 55 11.85 -8.85 2.24
CA LEU A 55 10.91 -7.76 2.06
C LEU A 55 9.85 -8.19 1.05
N SER A 56 8.60 -8.27 1.52
CA SER A 56 7.43 -8.42 0.65
C SER A 56 6.61 -7.13 0.75
N TYR A 57 6.44 -6.45 -0.39
CA TYR A 57 5.60 -5.25 -0.46
C TYR A 57 4.54 -5.42 -1.54
N ILE A 58 3.36 -4.87 -1.28
CA ILE A 58 2.27 -4.79 -2.26
C ILE A 58 2.08 -3.31 -2.57
N ASN A 59 2.50 -2.89 -3.76
CA ASN A 59 2.24 -1.53 -4.23
C ASN A 59 0.86 -1.50 -4.90
N GLN A 60 -0.14 -1.00 -4.17
CA GLN A 60 -1.44 -0.70 -4.75
C GLN A 60 -1.39 0.73 -5.30
N LEU A 61 -1.06 0.86 -6.59
CA LEU A 61 -1.34 2.09 -7.31
C LEU A 61 -2.86 2.23 -7.34
N GLY A 62 -3.39 3.26 -6.66
CA GLY A 62 -4.81 3.57 -6.68
C GLY A 62 -5.27 3.77 -8.11
N ARG A 63 -5.85 2.74 -8.73
CA ARG A 63 -6.56 2.86 -10.00
C ARG A 63 -7.91 3.50 -9.69
N ASN A 64 -7.87 4.79 -9.35
CA ASN A 64 -9.06 5.58 -9.06
C ASN A 64 -10.07 5.44 -10.20
N GLU A 65 -9.63 5.35 -11.45
CA GLU A 65 -10.51 5.17 -12.61
C GLU A 65 -11.26 3.82 -12.64
N GLU A 66 -10.60 2.71 -12.28
CA GLU A 66 -11.23 1.38 -12.24
C GLU A 66 -12.14 1.24 -11.01
N MET A 67 -11.74 1.81 -9.87
CA MET A 67 -12.57 1.86 -8.67
C MET A 67 -13.81 2.75 -8.87
N GLN A 68 -13.65 3.92 -9.51
CA GLN A 68 -14.76 4.78 -9.93
C GLN A 68 -15.71 4.02 -10.88
N SER A 69 -15.17 3.28 -11.84
CA SER A 69 -15.97 2.49 -12.79
C SER A 69 -16.70 1.31 -12.14
N ALA A 70 -16.10 0.68 -11.12
CA ALA A 70 -16.70 -0.45 -10.39
C ALA A 70 -17.80 -0.01 -9.42
N ILE A 71 -17.71 1.22 -8.89
CA ILE A 71 -18.74 1.81 -8.00
C ILE A 71 -19.82 2.54 -8.82
N LYS A 72 -19.53 2.95 -10.05
CA LYS A 72 -20.53 3.51 -10.97
C LYS A 72 -21.57 2.44 -11.31
N ILE A 73 -22.75 2.56 -10.73
CA ILE A 73 -23.94 1.83 -11.19
C ILE A 73 -24.37 2.53 -12.49
N PRO A 74 -24.36 1.93 -13.69
CA PRO A 74 -24.84 2.60 -14.91
C PRO A 74 -26.34 2.37 -15.14
N ASP A 75 -26.98 3.22 -15.95
CA ASP A 75 -28.37 3.02 -16.35
C ASP A 75 -28.48 1.81 -17.26
N LYS A 76 -29.52 1.00 -17.06
CA LYS A 76 -29.76 -0.21 -17.86
C LYS A 76 -31.04 -0.13 -18.68
N GLN A 77 -31.85 0.92 -18.52
CA GLN A 77 -33.12 1.12 -19.22
C GLN A 77 -34.06 -0.09 -19.06
N ASP A 78 -33.99 -0.76 -17.91
CA ASP A 78 -34.79 -1.93 -17.57
C ASP A 78 -35.94 -1.59 -16.60
N GLY A 79 -36.21 -0.29 -16.40
CA GLY A 79 -37.26 0.22 -15.51
C GLY A 79 -36.86 0.36 -14.04
N PHE A 80 -35.61 0.05 -13.67
CA PHE A 80 -35.09 0.23 -12.30
C PHE A 80 -34.09 1.39 -12.18
N ASP A 81 -33.97 2.23 -13.20
CA ASP A 81 -32.99 3.32 -13.22
C ASP A 81 -33.26 4.39 -12.16
N ASP A 82 -34.54 4.63 -11.80
CA ASP A 82 -34.93 5.56 -10.74
C ASP A 82 -34.33 5.16 -9.37
N ILE A 83 -34.34 3.86 -9.07
CA ILE A 83 -33.73 3.31 -7.85
C ILE A 83 -32.20 3.42 -7.94
N ARG A 84 -31.60 3.16 -9.12
CA ARG A 84 -30.16 3.29 -9.31
C ARG A 84 -29.69 4.74 -9.18
N LEU A 85 -30.53 5.70 -9.55
CA LEU A 85 -30.28 7.13 -9.36
C LEU A 85 -30.17 7.48 -7.88
N GLU A 86 -31.07 6.96 -7.05
CA GLU A 86 -31.08 7.18 -5.59
C GLU A 86 -29.81 6.67 -4.89
N PHE A 87 -29.17 5.62 -5.41
CA PHE A 87 -27.87 5.13 -4.91
C PHE A 87 -26.65 5.89 -5.44
N ARG A 88 -26.83 6.83 -6.39
CA ARG A 88 -25.76 7.66 -6.95
C ARG A 88 -25.72 9.07 -6.36
N ASP A 89 -26.82 9.55 -5.78
CA ASP A 89 -26.91 10.80 -5.02
C ASP A 89 -26.42 10.63 -3.58
#